data_AF-A0AAV5ZD35-F1
#
_entry.id   AF-A0AAV5ZD35-F1
#
_cell.length_a   1.000
_cell.length_b   1.000
_cell.length_c   1.000
_cell.angle_alpha   90.00
_cell.angle_beta   90.00
_cell.angle_gamma   90.00
#
_symmetry.space_group_name_H-M   'P 1'
#
loop_
_entity.id
_entity.type
_entity.pdbx_description
1 polymer ?
#
loop_
_entity_poly.entity_id
_entity_poly.type
_entity_poly.pdbx_seq_one_letter_code
_entity_poly.pdbx_strand_id
1 'polypeptide(L)'
;MKYIATLDGTTHVVEVFGGDGRYRLTIGDDVWDVDARLTAQGIYSLLIGGVSYVADVVDREGTCVVDVGGEAYEVLVEEQTRWIIRTKGGAAGAARGQTLTAPLPGKITHIAVQVGDRVAAGDTLVVIEAMKMENEFKAAAAGTVAEVRVAAGQAVNPGDVLVVLE
;
A
#
# COMPACT_ATOMS: atom_id res chain seq x y z
N MET A 1 -7.71 2.64 -2.68
CA MET A 1 -6.78 2.05 -1.69
C MET A 1 -6.31 0.70 -2.19
N LYS A 2 -5.08 0.28 -1.87
CA LYS A 2 -4.49 -0.99 -2.33
C LYS A 2 -4.15 -1.82 -1.11
N TYR A 3 -4.54 -3.08 -1.10
CA TYR A 3 -4.39 -3.99 0.04
C TYR A 3 -3.67 -5.25 -0.42
N ILE A 4 -3.05 -5.95 0.53
CA ILE A 4 -2.49 -7.27 0.31
C ILE A 4 -3.34 -8.25 1.11
N ALA A 5 -4.16 -9.04 0.42
CA ALA A 5 -4.96 -10.08 1.05
C ALA A 5 -4.28 -11.43 0.86
N THR A 6 -4.16 -12.23 1.92
CA THR A 6 -3.70 -13.61 1.82
C THR A 6 -4.91 -14.53 1.90
N LEU A 7 -5.15 -15.27 0.82
CA LEU A 7 -6.22 -16.25 0.69
C LEU A 7 -5.58 -17.63 0.53
N ASP A 8 -5.89 -18.56 1.43
CA ASP A 8 -5.36 -19.93 1.40
C ASP A 8 -3.82 -20.02 1.28
N GLY A 9 -3.12 -19.09 1.94
CA GLY A 9 -1.65 -18.99 1.87
C GLY A 9 -1.10 -18.37 0.59
N THR A 10 -1.96 -17.93 -0.33
CA THR A 10 -1.59 -17.19 -1.54
C THR A 10 -1.85 -15.71 -1.36
N THR A 11 -0.84 -14.90 -1.65
CA THR A 11 -0.93 -13.44 -1.51
C THR A 11 -1.46 -12.79 -2.78
N HIS A 12 -2.53 -12.01 -2.63
CA HIS A 12 -3.21 -11.27 -3.69
C HIS A 12 -3.16 -9.77 -3.42
N VAL A 13 -2.98 -9.03 -4.50
CA VAL A 13 -3.10 -7.58 -4.50
C VAL A 13 -4.56 -7.22 -4.77
N VAL A 14 -5.16 -6.47 -3.85
CA VAL A 14 -6.57 -6.05 -3.94
C VAL A 14 -6.63 -4.53 -4.07
N GLU A 15 -7.12 -4.02 -5.19
CA GLU A 15 -7.35 -2.59 -5.40
C GLU A 15 -8.80 -2.25 -5.12
N VAL A 16 -9.04 -1.34 -4.19
CA VAL A 16 -10.37 -0.94 -3.71
C VAL A 16 -10.62 0.50 -4.09
N PHE A 17 -11.68 0.72 -4.85
CA PHE A 17 -12.15 2.04 -5.25
C PHE A 17 -13.55 2.28 -4.66
N GLY A 18 -13.89 3.54 -4.39
CA GLY A 18 -15.18 3.90 -3.82
C GLY A 18 -15.13 4.28 -2.35
N GLY A 19 -16.31 4.42 -1.76
CA GLY A 19 -16.53 4.97 -0.43
C GLY A 19 -18.04 5.04 -0.12
N ASP A 20 -18.39 5.46 1.09
CA ASP A 20 -19.79 5.57 1.55
C ASP A 20 -20.60 4.26 1.39
N GLY A 21 -19.93 3.14 1.70
CA GLY A 21 -20.52 1.81 1.69
C GLY A 21 -20.71 1.18 0.31
N ARG A 22 -20.15 1.77 -0.75
CA ARG A 22 -20.05 1.15 -2.08
C ARG A 22 -18.59 1.06 -2.50
N TYR A 23 -18.13 -0.13 -2.79
CA TYR A 23 -16.74 -0.41 -3.11
C TYR A 23 -16.66 -1.24 -4.39
N ARG A 24 -15.61 -0.99 -5.15
CA ARG A 24 -15.18 -1.81 -6.27
C ARG A 24 -13.83 -2.41 -5.93
N LEU A 25 -13.79 -3.73 -5.76
CA LEU A 25 -12.59 -4.51 -5.50
C LEU A 25 -12.06 -5.04 -6.83
N THR A 26 -10.75 -4.97 -7.05
CA THR A 26 -10.06 -5.56 -8.20
C THR A 26 -8.98 -6.49 -7.70
N ILE A 27 -8.99 -7.74 -8.15
CA ILE A 27 -7.99 -8.76 -7.80
C ILE A 27 -7.51 -9.38 -9.11
N GLY A 28 -6.29 -9.06 -9.52
CA GLY A 28 -5.83 -9.43 -10.88
C GLY A 28 -6.71 -8.76 -11.94
N ASP A 29 -7.32 -9.57 -12.82
CA ASP A 29 -8.25 -9.10 -13.86
C ASP A 29 -9.72 -9.11 -13.41
N ASP A 30 -10.02 -9.70 -12.24
CA ASP A 30 -11.37 -9.82 -11.72
C ASP A 30 -11.82 -8.56 -10.99
N VAL A 31 -13.01 -8.08 -11.32
CA VAL A 31 -13.62 -6.87 -10.74
C VAL A 31 -14.93 -7.22 -10.05
N TRP A 32 -15.07 -6.77 -8.81
CA TRP A 32 -16.22 -7.04 -7.96
C TRP A 32 -16.81 -5.74 -7.42
N ASP A 33 -18.10 -5.50 -7.67
CA ASP A 33 -18.83 -4.43 -6.99
C ASP A 33 -19.43 -4.99 -5.68
N VAL A 34 -19.15 -4.30 -4.58
CA VAL A 34 -19.48 -4.69 -3.21
C VAL A 34 -20.13 -3.52 -2.49
N ASP A 35 -21.38 -3.67 -2.06
CA ASP A 35 -21.95 -2.76 -1.06
C ASP A 35 -21.58 -3.28 0.33
N ALA A 36 -20.86 -2.49 1.12
CA ALA A 36 -20.43 -2.86 2.47
C ALA A 36 -20.93 -1.83 3.49
N ARG A 37 -21.80 -2.25 4.40
CA ARG A 37 -22.36 -1.38 5.45
C ARG A 37 -21.97 -1.87 6.82
N LEU A 38 -21.41 -0.98 7.63
CA LEU A 38 -21.14 -1.25 9.03
C LEU A 38 -22.48 -1.32 9.79
N THR A 39 -22.72 -2.44 10.47
CA THR A 39 -23.95 -2.65 11.23
C THR A 39 -23.72 -2.62 12.74
N ALA A 40 -22.53 -3.02 13.20
CA ALA A 40 -22.07 -2.91 14.58
C ALA A 40 -20.52 -2.82 14.58
N GLN A 41 -19.89 -2.58 15.74
CA GLN A 41 -18.42 -2.55 15.81
C GLN A 41 -17.81 -3.84 15.24
N GLY A 42 -17.01 -3.70 14.18
CA GLY A 42 -16.38 -4.82 13.47
C GLY A 42 -17.31 -5.61 12.52
N ILE A 43 -18.62 -5.46 12.60
CA ILE A 43 -19.57 -6.27 11.81
C ILE A 43 -20.04 -5.49 10.58
N TYR A 44 -19.78 -6.06 9.41
CA TYR A 44 -20.20 -5.54 8.11
C TYR A 44 -21.26 -6.44 7.47
N SER A 45 -22.29 -5.81 6.90
CA SER A 45 -23.16 -6.44 5.92
C SER A 45 -22.61 -6.16 4.53
N LEU A 46 -22.24 -7.22 3.81
CA LEU A 46 -21.71 -7.16 2.45
C LEU A 46 -22.77 -7.63 1.46
N LEU A 47 -22.90 -6.97 0.33
CA LEU A 47 -23.69 -7.41 -0.81
C LEU A 47 -22.76 -7.54 -2.01
N ILE A 48 -22.52 -8.76 -2.46
CA ILE A 48 -21.60 -9.09 -3.56
C ILE A 48 -22.41 -9.86 -4.60
N GLY A 49 -22.51 -9.33 -5.82
CA GLY A 49 -23.26 -9.98 -6.91
C GLY A 49 -24.73 -10.27 -6.58
N GLY A 50 -25.34 -9.48 -5.69
CA GLY A 50 -26.73 -9.65 -5.24
C GLY A 50 -26.93 -10.65 -4.09
N VAL A 51 -25.86 -11.26 -3.58
CA VAL A 51 -25.90 -12.16 -2.42
C VAL A 51 -25.40 -11.42 -1.19
N SER A 52 -26.13 -11.53 -0.08
CA SER A 52 -25.77 -10.91 1.20
C SER A 52 -24.89 -11.82 2.03
N TYR A 53 -23.81 -11.25 2.56
CA TYR A 53 -22.89 -11.88 3.49
C TYR A 53 -22.77 -11.02 4.76
N VAL A 54 -22.41 -11.65 5.87
CA VAL A 54 -22.02 -10.96 7.09
C VAL A 54 -20.53 -11.20 7.26
N ALA A 55 -19.79 -10.12 7.48
CA ALA A 55 -18.37 -10.15 7.73
C ALA A 55 -18.06 -9.65 9.15
N ASP A 56 -17.32 -10.42 9.93
CA ASP A 56 -16.72 -9.97 11.18
C ASP A 56 -15.28 -9.55 10.91
N VAL A 57 -14.97 -8.29 11.17
CA VAL A 57 -13.69 -7.66 10.88
C VAL A 57 -13.02 -7.26 12.18
N VAL A 58 -11.90 -7.92 12.47
CA VAL A 58 -11.05 -7.63 13.63
C VAL A 58 -9.73 -7.04 13.14
N ASP A 59 -9.48 -5.78 13.45
CA ASP A 59 -8.19 -5.13 13.23
C ASP A 59 -7.20 -5.53 14.33
N ARG A 60 -6.02 -5.99 13.91
CA ARG A 60 -4.87 -6.30 14.78
C ARG A 60 -3.61 -5.66 14.20
N GLU A 61 -3.21 -4.52 14.77
CA GLU A 61 -1.93 -3.84 14.49
C GLU A 61 -1.47 -3.92 13.02
N GLY A 62 -2.35 -3.50 12.09
CA GLY A 62 -2.03 -3.43 10.65
C GLY A 62 -2.41 -4.68 9.84
N THR A 63 -2.98 -5.70 10.47
CA THR A 63 -3.59 -6.87 9.83
C THR A 63 -5.06 -6.95 10.22
N CYS A 64 -5.96 -6.88 9.24
CA CYS A 64 -7.38 -7.15 9.43
C CYS A 64 -7.65 -8.63 9.21
N VAL A 65 -8.29 -9.29 10.18
CA VAL A 65 -8.87 -10.62 9.96
C VAL A 65 -10.35 -10.42 9.63
N VAL A 66 -10.77 -10.94 8.49
CA VAL A 66 -12.14 -10.85 7.97
C VAL A 66 -12.74 -12.24 7.94
N ASP A 67 -13.68 -12.53 8.84
CA ASP A 67 -14.48 -13.76 8.79
C ASP A 67 -15.74 -13.52 7.96
N VAL A 68 -15.94 -14.29 6.89
CA VAL A 68 -17.16 -14.26 6.09
C VAL A 68 -17.77 -15.66 6.08
N GLY A 69 -18.92 -15.82 6.74
CA GLY A 69 -19.64 -17.09 6.74
C GLY A 69 -18.88 -18.26 7.37
N GLY A 70 -17.94 -18.00 8.29
CA GLY A 70 -17.14 -19.02 8.97
C GLY A 70 -15.80 -19.33 8.30
N GLU A 71 -15.47 -18.66 7.20
CA GLU A 71 -14.12 -18.67 6.63
C GLU A 71 -13.40 -17.37 6.99
N ALA A 72 -12.20 -17.48 7.58
CA ALA A 72 -11.40 -16.35 8.01
C ALA A 72 -10.30 -16.04 6.98
N TYR A 73 -10.22 -14.77 6.58
CA TYR A 73 -9.24 -14.25 5.63
C TYR A 73 -8.33 -13.23 6.33
N GLU A 74 -7.01 -13.41 6.17
CA GLU A 74 -6.02 -12.47 6.69
C GLU A 74 -5.71 -11.40 5.62
N VAL A 75 -6.12 -10.17 5.90
CA VAL A 75 -5.92 -9.01 5.04
C VAL A 75 -4.88 -8.10 5.68
N LEU A 76 -3.67 -8.11 5.14
CA LEU A 76 -2.67 -7.12 5.49
C LEU A 76 -3.08 -5.77 4.91
N VAL A 77 -3.41 -4.84 5.80
CA VAL A 77 -3.74 -3.47 5.40
C VAL A 77 -2.43 -2.75 5.16
N GLU A 78 -1.98 -2.81 3.91
CA GLU A 78 -0.95 -1.89 3.44
C GLU A 78 -1.61 -0.53 3.23
N GLU A 79 -1.57 0.29 4.28
CA GLU A 79 -1.91 1.71 4.14
C GLU A 79 -1.10 2.28 2.97
N GLN A 80 -1.69 3.26 2.29
CA GLN A 80 -1.23 3.92 1.08
C GLN A 80 0.14 4.64 1.22
N THR A 81 0.98 4.23 2.15
CA THR A 81 2.28 4.81 2.45
C THR A 81 3.39 3.76 2.32
N ARG A 82 3.04 2.48 2.13
CA ARG A 82 4.00 1.36 2.13
C ARG A 82 4.49 0.94 0.74
N TRP A 83 4.36 1.82 -0.24
CA TRP A 83 4.26 1.35 -1.62
C TRP A 83 5.52 0.74 -2.23
N ILE A 84 6.76 1.08 -1.86
CA ILE A 84 7.89 0.53 -2.63
C ILE A 84 9.13 0.32 -1.78
N ILE A 85 9.34 -0.94 -1.39
CA ILE A 85 10.68 -1.55 -1.30
C ILE A 85 10.59 -2.98 -1.81
N ARG A 86 10.59 -3.16 -3.13
CA ARG A 86 10.84 -4.48 -3.69
C ARG A 86 12.33 -4.64 -3.89
N THR A 87 12.98 -5.27 -2.92
CA THR A 87 14.32 -5.84 -3.08
C THR A 87 14.28 -6.77 -4.28
N LYS A 88 15.06 -6.45 -5.32
CA LYS A 88 15.29 -7.40 -6.41
C LYS A 88 16.20 -8.49 -5.85
N GLY A 89 15.60 -9.63 -5.45
CA GLY A 89 16.30 -10.90 -5.27
C GLY A 89 16.18 -11.51 -3.88
N GLY A 90 15.41 -12.61 -3.80
CA GLY A 90 15.76 -13.88 -3.13
C GLY A 90 16.15 -13.85 -1.65
N ALA A 91 15.31 -14.54 -0.85
CA ALA A 91 15.60 -15.28 0.38
C ALA A 91 16.87 -14.98 1.20
N ALA A 92 16.62 -14.83 2.51
CA ALA A 92 17.56 -14.94 3.63
C ALA A 92 18.57 -13.79 3.83
N GLY A 93 18.37 -13.10 4.97
CA GLY A 93 19.42 -12.64 5.88
C GLY A 93 20.56 -11.82 5.29
N ALA A 94 20.35 -10.51 5.15
CA ALA A 94 21.34 -9.46 5.29
C ALA A 94 20.64 -8.11 5.10
N ALA A 95 21.05 -7.07 5.82
CA ALA A 95 20.72 -5.69 5.51
C ALA A 95 21.03 -5.45 4.02
N ARG A 96 20.00 -5.48 3.19
CA ARG A 96 20.08 -5.25 1.75
C ARG A 96 19.29 -3.98 1.49
N GLY A 97 19.99 -2.99 0.94
CA GLY A 97 19.52 -1.64 0.74
C GLY A 97 18.10 -1.54 0.21
N GLN A 98 17.39 -0.53 0.70
CA GLN A 98 16.01 -0.23 0.36
C GLN A 98 15.98 0.68 -0.88
N THR A 99 15.23 0.32 -1.92
CA THR A 99 15.03 1.19 -3.11
C THR A 99 13.59 1.65 -3.18
N LEU A 100 13.38 2.96 -3.13
CA LEU A 100 12.12 3.64 -3.41
C LEU A 100 12.02 3.91 -4.91
N THR A 101 10.97 3.42 -5.56
CA THR A 101 10.61 3.81 -6.93
C THR A 101 9.31 4.65 -6.93
N ALA A 102 8.93 5.27 -8.04
CA ALA A 102 7.64 5.91 -8.18
C ALA A 102 6.55 4.84 -8.42
N PRO A 103 5.41 4.84 -7.71
CA PRO A 103 4.35 3.84 -7.93
C PRO A 103 3.33 4.31 -8.98
N LEU A 104 3.29 5.61 -9.25
CA LEU A 104 2.27 6.28 -10.02
C LEU A 104 2.92 7.43 -10.79
N PRO A 105 2.40 7.79 -11.97
CA PRO A 105 2.89 8.93 -12.71
C PRO A 105 2.58 10.21 -11.95
N GLY A 106 3.54 11.11 -11.86
CA GLY A 106 3.36 12.35 -11.10
C GLY A 106 4.54 13.31 -11.24
N LYS A 107 4.53 14.34 -10.43
CA LYS A 107 5.58 15.36 -10.37
C LYS A 107 6.18 15.39 -8.97
N ILE A 108 7.50 15.30 -8.84
CA ILE A 108 8.18 15.48 -7.57
C ILE A 108 7.97 16.94 -7.13
N THR A 109 7.27 17.17 -6.02
CA THR A 109 7.11 18.53 -5.47
C THR A 109 8.15 18.84 -4.42
N HIS A 110 8.61 17.82 -3.68
CA HIS A 110 9.60 17.99 -2.64
C HIS A 110 10.47 16.74 -2.47
N ILE A 111 11.72 16.96 -2.08
CA ILE A 111 12.67 15.92 -1.69
C ILE A 111 13.12 16.29 -0.28
N ALA A 112 12.79 15.45 0.69
CA ALA A 112 12.99 15.71 2.11
C ALA A 112 14.35 15.22 2.63
N VAL A 113 15.13 14.54 1.78
CA VAL A 113 16.42 13.91 2.15
C VAL A 113 17.52 14.20 1.15
N GLN A 114 18.77 14.05 1.60
CA GLN A 114 19.98 14.18 0.81
C GLN A 114 20.85 12.93 0.96
N VAL A 115 21.76 12.72 0.00
CA VAL A 115 22.74 11.63 0.06
C VAL A 115 23.60 11.78 1.33
N GLY A 116 23.70 10.70 2.10
CA GLY A 116 24.39 10.65 3.40
C GLY A 116 23.49 10.86 4.62
N ASP A 117 22.23 11.25 4.44
CA ASP A 117 21.30 11.43 5.55
C ASP A 117 20.93 10.09 6.19
N ARG A 118 20.83 10.07 7.52
CA ARG A 118 20.24 8.95 8.25
C ARG A 118 18.75 9.18 8.39
N VAL A 119 17.97 8.16 8.04
CA VAL A 119 16.51 8.17 8.13
C VAL A 119 16.04 7.05 9.04
N ALA A 120 14.94 7.28 9.75
CA ALA A 120 14.21 6.29 10.51
C ALA A 120 13.02 5.74 9.70
N ALA A 121 12.49 4.60 10.11
CA ALA A 121 11.22 4.10 9.57
C ALA A 121 10.11 5.13 9.80
N GLY A 122 9.37 5.46 8.75
CA GLY A 122 8.32 6.49 8.77
C GLY A 122 8.79 7.89 8.36
N ASP A 123 10.09 8.14 8.20
CA ASP A 123 10.58 9.44 7.74
C ASP A 123 10.23 9.68 6.27
N THR A 124 9.74 10.87 5.95
CA THR A 124 9.42 11.27 4.58
C THR A 124 10.69 11.42 3.76
N LEU A 125 10.73 10.77 2.60
CA LEU A 125 11.83 10.80 1.64
C LEU A 125 11.54 11.78 0.50
N VAL A 126 10.37 11.65 -0.12
CA VAL A 126 9.95 12.48 -1.26
C VAL A 126 8.44 12.72 -1.23
N VAL A 127 7.99 13.78 -1.89
CA VAL A 127 6.57 14.11 -2.08
C VAL A 127 6.27 14.17 -3.57
N ILE A 128 5.20 13.49 -3.99
CA ILE A 128 4.76 13.43 -5.39
C ILE A 128 3.35 14.00 -5.50
N GLU A 129 3.19 14.99 -6.37
CA GLU A 129 1.87 15.47 -6.79
C GLU A 129 1.36 14.62 -7.95
N ALA A 130 0.18 14.04 -7.76
CA ALA A 130 -0.56 13.34 -8.79
C ALA A 130 -2.04 13.62 -8.66
N MET A 131 -2.72 13.84 -9.81
CA MET A 131 -4.16 14.13 -9.85
C MET A 131 -4.59 15.28 -8.91
N LYS A 132 -3.75 16.33 -8.77
CA LYS A 132 -3.93 17.48 -7.87
C LYS A 132 -3.86 17.17 -6.36
N MET A 133 -3.35 16.00 -5.99
CA MET A 133 -3.11 15.61 -4.60
C MET A 133 -1.61 15.35 -4.39
N GLU A 134 -1.09 15.81 -3.26
CA GLU A 134 0.28 15.51 -2.84
C GLU A 134 0.28 14.25 -1.99
N ASN A 135 1.23 13.36 -2.26
CA ASN A 135 1.41 12.11 -1.52
C ASN A 135 2.85 12.04 -1.01
N GLU A 136 3.00 11.77 0.29
CA GLU A 136 4.30 11.57 0.93
C GLU A 136 4.75 10.12 0.82
N PHE A 137 6.02 9.94 0.48
CA PHE A 137 6.66 8.64 0.38
C PHE A 137 7.69 8.50 1.48
N LYS A 138 7.48 7.51 2.35
CA LYS A 138 8.23 7.36 3.60
C LYS A 138 9.19 6.17 3.54
N ALA A 139 10.24 6.20 4.35
CA ALA A 139 11.14 5.08 4.53
C ALA A 139 10.41 3.95 5.28
N ALA A 140 10.48 2.69 4.82
CA ALA A 140 9.86 1.59 5.58
C ALA A 140 10.78 1.03 6.68
N ALA A 141 12.09 1.29 6.60
CA ALA A 141 13.05 0.93 7.62
C ALA A 141 14.07 2.07 7.83
N ALA A 142 14.77 2.04 8.96
CA ALA A 142 15.89 2.94 9.18
C ALA A 142 17.06 2.57 8.24
N GLY A 143 17.79 3.57 7.77
CA GLY A 143 18.92 3.38 6.83
C GLY A 143 19.65 4.69 6.56
N THR A 144 20.67 4.62 5.69
CA THR A 144 21.38 5.82 5.21
C THR A 144 21.06 6.04 3.73
N VAL A 145 20.79 7.28 3.32
CA VAL A 145 20.50 7.62 1.93
C VAL A 145 21.76 7.46 1.08
N ALA A 146 21.81 6.41 0.28
CA ALA A 146 22.90 6.15 -0.64
C ALA A 146 22.77 6.98 -1.92
N GLU A 147 21.55 7.13 -2.45
CA GLU A 147 21.32 7.85 -3.71
C GLU A 147 19.97 8.57 -3.72
N VAL A 148 19.92 9.75 -4.34
CA VAL A 148 18.69 10.45 -4.74
C VAL A 148 18.77 10.69 -6.25
N ARG A 149 17.86 10.08 -7.01
CA ARG A 149 17.88 10.05 -8.48
C ARG A 149 16.85 10.96 -9.16
N VAL A 150 16.23 11.84 -8.39
CA VAL A 150 15.22 12.78 -8.87
C VAL A 150 15.48 14.19 -8.37
N ALA A 151 14.86 15.16 -9.04
CA ALA A 151 14.87 16.57 -8.66
C ALA A 151 13.45 17.11 -8.43
N ALA A 152 13.31 18.14 -7.60
CA ALA A 152 12.03 18.85 -7.47
C ALA A 152 11.59 19.44 -8.82
N GLY A 153 10.31 19.31 -9.14
CA GLY A 153 9.71 19.66 -10.42
C GLY A 153 9.80 18.57 -11.49
N GLN A 154 10.57 17.49 -11.27
CA GLN A 154 10.72 16.41 -12.24
C GLN A 154 9.44 15.57 -12.35
N ALA A 155 9.02 15.27 -13.58
CA ALA A 155 7.99 14.28 -13.84
C ALA A 155 8.58 12.86 -13.73
N VAL A 156 7.83 11.96 -13.09
CA VAL A 156 8.22 10.56 -12.87
C VAL A 156 7.13 9.61 -13.35
N ASN A 157 7.52 8.44 -13.80
CA ASN A 157 6.66 7.35 -14.23
C ASN A 157 6.72 6.18 -13.25
N PRO A 158 5.71 5.30 -13.24
CA PRO A 158 5.76 4.07 -12.45
C PRO A 158 7.04 3.26 -12.72
N GLY A 159 7.76 2.90 -11.66
CA GLY A 159 9.01 2.14 -11.73
C GLY A 159 10.28 2.99 -11.74
N ASP A 160 10.20 4.32 -11.92
CA ASP A 160 11.37 5.19 -11.87
C ASP A 160 11.99 5.17 -10.47
N VAL A 161 13.30 4.92 -10.36
CA VAL A 161 14.00 4.92 -9.07
C VAL A 161 14.12 6.35 -8.55
N LEU A 162 13.72 6.57 -7.30
CA LEU A 162 13.71 7.89 -6.66
C LEU A 162 14.83 8.02 -5.63
N VAL A 163 14.87 7.08 -4.68
CA VAL A 163 15.82 7.10 -3.55
C VAL A 163 16.31 5.68 -3.29
N VAL A 164 17.60 5.53 -2.98
CA VAL A 164 18.20 4.28 -2.52
C VAL A 164 18.75 4.51 -1.11
N LEU A 165 18.41 3.61 -0.19
CA LEU A 165 18.96 3.53 1.16
C LEU A 165 19.85 2.30 1.27
N GLU A 166 20.86 2.36 2.14
CA GLU A 166 21.71 1.24 2.57
C GLU A 166 21.52 0.89 4.05
#